data_AF-A0A511UQV1-F1
#
_entry.id   AF-A0A511UQV1-F1
#
_cell.length_a   1.000
_cell.length_b   1.000
_cell.length_c   1.000
_cell.angle_alpha   90.00
_cell.angle_beta   90.00
_cell.angle_gamma   90.00
#
_symmetry.space_group_name_H-M   'P 1'
#
loop_
_entity.id
_entity.type
_entity.pdbx_description
1 polymer ?
#
loop_
_entity_poly.entity_id
_entity_poly.type
_entity_poly.pdbx_seq_one_letter_code
_entity_poly.pdbx_strand_id
1 'polypeptide(L)'
;MNARTLGTLLQYGVASDLAEKANSAGLTVTKARSLSQKDMVSKFGLSEAEAKTLSHCVRREPIDEQIVQLLLESSNFVCSVCKGQKGPSYIIHHIVEYEKTQDNTYNNLIVLCPVDHDLAHQGGLTLRLTESQLRTTKTKWEKQVEVANAQRAAQLIDVNDDAIDYVNVKRIEELCVRLFKKIPQTTLTASLRSAGILGAGGSFDQKYVQTHLSGGRYLFDYITHQETEHYKQLTQQIATVTNFIDLDETANAGHSALKASEGHYAFFIGGVCAKGPDLPITASTPTILLHYSRKHLRIEWILDPIFMMSMSAITRIGGKNRYIIYCLVRTVELQADKVTLVRASPLLIAQPNKWVHKTPAIAYERQYAEYIDDDFLDDDADDAQPGGAGDAAQ
;
A
#
# COMPACT_ATOMS: atom_id res chain seq x y z
N MET A 1 -22.15 -37.16 -33.13
CA MET A 1 -21.98 -36.01 -32.21
C MET A 1 -20.85 -36.30 -31.24
N ASN A 2 -19.97 -35.32 -31.01
CA ASN A 2 -18.93 -35.42 -29.97
C ASN A 2 -19.41 -34.67 -28.72
N ALA A 3 -19.77 -35.38 -27.64
CA ALA A 3 -20.32 -34.78 -26.42
C ALA A 3 -19.34 -33.80 -25.75
N ARG A 4 -18.03 -34.07 -25.85
CA ARG A 4 -16.99 -33.19 -25.32
C ARG A 4 -16.93 -31.86 -26.08
N THR A 5 -17.02 -31.92 -27.41
CA THR A 5 -17.00 -30.70 -28.26
C THR A 5 -18.23 -29.84 -28.04
N LEU A 6 -19.41 -30.46 -27.89
CA LEU A 6 -20.65 -29.76 -27.56
C LEU A 6 -20.54 -29.04 -26.21
N GLY A 7 -20.09 -29.74 -25.17
CA GLY A 7 -19.90 -29.16 -23.84
C GLY A 7 -18.93 -27.98 -23.84
N THR A 8 -17.82 -28.08 -24.58
CA THR A 8 -16.86 -26.97 -24.70
C THR A 8 -17.49 -25.76 -25.42
N LEU A 9 -18.22 -25.94 -26.52
CA LEU A 9 -18.87 -24.83 -27.22
C LEU A 9 -19.86 -24.08 -26.32
N LEU A 10 -20.66 -24.80 -25.55
CA LEU A 10 -21.58 -24.22 -24.56
C LEU A 10 -20.84 -23.42 -23.48
N GLN A 11 -19.69 -23.89 -23.01
CA GLN A 11 -18.85 -23.18 -22.02
C GLN A 11 -18.30 -21.85 -22.55
N TYR A 12 -18.12 -21.71 -23.87
CA TYR A 12 -17.74 -20.45 -24.52
C TYR A 12 -18.94 -19.52 -24.78
N GLY A 13 -20.12 -19.80 -24.21
CA GLY A 13 -21.31 -18.99 -24.37
C GLY A 13 -21.97 -19.11 -25.75
N VAL A 14 -21.66 -20.17 -26.51
CA VAL A 14 -22.34 -20.45 -27.78
C VAL A 14 -23.76 -20.98 -27.49
N ALA A 15 -24.77 -20.38 -28.12
CA ALA A 15 -26.16 -20.84 -27.99
C ALA A 15 -26.31 -22.33 -28.37
N SER A 16 -27.21 -23.05 -27.70
CA SER A 16 -27.30 -24.52 -27.79
C SER A 16 -27.52 -25.03 -29.22
N ASP A 17 -28.38 -24.36 -29.97
CA ASP A 17 -28.68 -24.62 -31.38
C ASP A 17 -27.44 -24.47 -32.27
N LEU A 18 -26.69 -23.38 -32.10
CA LEU A 18 -25.45 -23.12 -32.82
C LEU A 18 -24.34 -24.10 -32.41
N ALA A 19 -24.26 -24.47 -31.13
CA ALA A 19 -23.27 -25.41 -30.62
C ALA A 19 -23.51 -26.84 -31.17
N GLU A 20 -24.76 -27.28 -31.25
CA GLU A 20 -25.14 -28.56 -31.86
C GLU A 20 -24.85 -28.60 -33.36
N LYS A 21 -25.14 -27.51 -34.07
CA LYS A 21 -24.86 -27.36 -35.50
C LYS A 21 -23.35 -27.40 -35.77
N ALA A 22 -22.56 -26.63 -35.02
CA ALA A 22 -21.11 -26.60 -35.15
C ALA A 22 -20.47 -27.97 -34.80
N ASN A 23 -20.94 -28.64 -33.75
CA ASN A 23 -20.47 -29.98 -33.39
C ASN A 23 -20.81 -31.03 -34.46
N SER A 24 -22.01 -30.95 -35.05
CA SER A 24 -22.44 -31.85 -36.12
C SER A 24 -21.63 -31.63 -37.40
N ALA A 25 -21.19 -30.40 -37.67
CA ALA A 25 -20.27 -30.07 -38.76
C ALA A 25 -18.81 -30.47 -38.48
N GLY A 26 -18.48 -31.01 -37.29
CA GLY A 26 -17.11 -31.37 -36.93
C GLY A 26 -16.20 -30.17 -36.63
N LEU A 27 -16.81 -29.02 -36.31
CA LEU A 27 -16.12 -27.79 -35.96
C LEU A 27 -15.87 -27.76 -34.44
N THR A 28 -14.60 -27.81 -34.05
CA THR A 28 -14.17 -27.67 -32.65
C THR A 28 -13.82 -26.23 -32.34
N VAL A 29 -13.78 -25.83 -31.05
CA VAL A 29 -13.33 -24.49 -30.64
C VAL A 29 -11.95 -24.14 -31.22
N THR A 30 -11.00 -25.08 -31.22
CA THR A 30 -9.68 -24.89 -31.81
C THR A 30 -9.73 -24.57 -33.30
N LYS A 31 -10.59 -25.28 -34.06
CA LYS A 31 -10.80 -25.00 -35.50
C LYS A 31 -11.52 -23.67 -35.71
N ALA A 32 -12.53 -23.38 -34.89
CA ALA A 32 -13.25 -22.11 -34.96
C ALA A 32 -12.34 -20.91 -34.65
N ARG A 33 -11.29 -21.07 -33.84
CA ARG A 33 -10.30 -20.01 -33.59
C ARG A 33 -9.34 -19.77 -34.75
N SER A 34 -8.98 -20.82 -35.50
CA SER A 34 -7.96 -20.73 -36.55
C SER A 34 -8.54 -20.46 -37.94
N LEU A 35 -9.81 -20.77 -38.16
CA LEU A 35 -10.48 -20.58 -39.45
C LEU A 35 -10.96 -19.14 -39.63
N SER A 36 -10.95 -18.68 -40.88
CA SER A 36 -11.66 -17.45 -41.24
C SER A 36 -13.17 -17.66 -41.20
N GLN A 37 -13.95 -16.60 -40.97
CA GLN A 37 -15.42 -16.68 -41.03
C GLN A 37 -15.90 -17.23 -42.39
N LYS A 38 -15.20 -16.88 -43.48
CA LYS A 38 -15.47 -17.40 -44.83
C LYS A 38 -15.29 -18.91 -44.93
N ASP A 39 -14.29 -19.48 -44.26
CA ASP A 39 -14.09 -20.93 -44.22
C ASP A 39 -15.16 -21.62 -43.38
N MET A 40 -15.60 -21.02 -42.27
CA MET A 40 -16.70 -21.56 -41.46
C MET A 40 -18.01 -21.63 -42.26
N VAL A 41 -18.29 -20.60 -43.07
CA VAL A 41 -19.45 -20.59 -43.97
C VAL A 41 -19.30 -21.65 -45.07
N SER A 42 -18.20 -21.59 -45.83
CA SER A 42 -18.04 -22.41 -47.03
C SER A 42 -17.77 -23.90 -46.79
N LYS A 43 -17.08 -24.25 -45.69
CA LYS A 43 -16.67 -25.64 -45.40
C LYS A 43 -17.51 -26.32 -44.33
N PHE A 44 -18.17 -25.53 -43.46
CA PHE A 44 -18.92 -26.05 -42.31
C PHE A 44 -20.41 -25.69 -42.33
N GLY A 45 -20.89 -25.00 -43.37
CA GLY A 45 -22.32 -24.76 -43.58
C GLY A 45 -22.97 -23.82 -42.56
N LEU A 46 -22.17 -22.97 -41.91
CA LEU A 46 -22.66 -21.91 -41.04
C LEU A 46 -23.13 -20.72 -41.88
N SER A 47 -24.10 -19.96 -41.39
CA SER A 47 -24.42 -18.65 -41.96
C SER A 47 -23.35 -17.62 -41.58
N GLU A 48 -23.29 -16.49 -42.29
CA GLU A 48 -22.35 -15.41 -41.94
C GLU A 48 -22.57 -14.88 -40.51
N ALA A 49 -23.83 -14.78 -40.07
CA ALA A 49 -24.18 -14.37 -38.72
C ALA A 49 -23.73 -15.42 -37.68
N GLU A 50 -23.97 -16.70 -37.94
CA GLU A 50 -23.54 -17.80 -37.07
C GLU A 50 -22.01 -17.89 -36.97
N ALA A 51 -21.29 -17.75 -38.10
CA ALA A 51 -19.83 -17.76 -38.13
C ALA A 51 -19.24 -16.57 -37.36
N LYS A 52 -19.86 -15.38 -37.45
CA LYS A 52 -19.48 -14.19 -36.70
C LYS A 52 -19.70 -14.38 -35.20
N THR A 53 -20.88 -14.86 -34.79
CA THR A 53 -21.21 -15.14 -33.38
C THR A 53 -20.28 -16.20 -32.81
N LEU A 54 -20.06 -17.31 -33.52
CA LEU A 54 -19.15 -18.36 -33.07
C LEU A 54 -17.71 -17.84 -32.92
N SER A 55 -17.22 -17.10 -33.92
CA SER A 55 -15.89 -16.49 -33.87
C SER A 55 -15.74 -15.54 -32.69
N HIS A 56 -16.79 -14.78 -32.37
CA HIS A 56 -16.81 -13.88 -31.22
C HIS A 56 -16.73 -14.66 -29.91
N CYS A 57 -17.61 -15.65 -29.71
CA CYS A 57 -17.68 -16.47 -28.51
C CYS A 57 -16.36 -17.23 -28.23
N VAL A 58 -15.71 -17.78 -29.26
CA VAL A 58 -14.50 -18.59 -29.09
C VAL A 58 -13.22 -17.76 -29.00
N ARG A 59 -13.24 -16.47 -29.36
CA ARG A 59 -12.06 -15.61 -29.30
C ARG A 59 -11.70 -15.35 -27.84
N ARG A 60 -10.43 -15.54 -27.49
CA ARG A 60 -9.95 -15.15 -26.16
C ARG A 60 -9.81 -13.64 -26.13
N GLU A 61 -10.43 -13.01 -25.14
CA GLU A 61 -10.17 -11.61 -24.84
C GLU A 61 -8.79 -11.48 -24.20
N PRO A 62 -8.01 -10.44 -24.57
CA PRO A 62 -6.76 -10.15 -23.87
C PRO A 62 -7.05 -9.83 -22.40
N ILE A 63 -6.09 -10.14 -21.54
CA ILE A 63 -6.12 -9.67 -20.15
C ILE A 63 -5.81 -8.18 -20.18
N ASP A 64 -6.57 -7.39 -19.44
CA ASP A 64 -6.33 -5.95 -19.30
C ASP A 64 -4.91 -5.66 -18.80
N GLU A 65 -4.23 -4.69 -19.41
CA GLU A 65 -2.83 -4.37 -19.12
C GLU A 65 -2.62 -3.90 -17.68
N GLN A 66 -3.61 -3.21 -17.08
CA GLN A 66 -3.52 -2.76 -15.69
C GLN A 66 -3.61 -3.95 -14.72
N ILE A 67 -4.47 -4.93 -15.04
CA ILE A 67 -4.56 -6.18 -14.26
C ILE A 67 -3.25 -6.97 -14.36
N VAL A 68 -2.67 -7.06 -15.56
CA VAL A 68 -1.37 -7.70 -15.79
C VAL A 68 -0.30 -7.02 -14.95
N GLN A 69 -0.18 -5.70 -15.03
CA GLN A 69 0.82 -4.96 -14.30
C GLN A 69 0.65 -5.11 -12.78
N LEU A 70 -0.58 -4.96 -12.28
CA LEU A 70 -0.90 -5.14 -10.86
C LEU A 70 -0.50 -6.54 -10.36
N LEU A 71 -0.81 -7.59 -11.12
CA LEU A 71 -0.45 -8.97 -10.78
C LEU A 71 1.06 -9.20 -10.75
N LEU A 72 1.78 -8.65 -11.73
CA LEU A 72 3.23 -8.79 -11.81
C LEU A 72 3.93 -8.03 -10.68
N GLU A 73 3.50 -6.81 -10.38
CA GLU A 73 4.03 -6.03 -9.25
C GLU A 73 3.72 -6.69 -7.90
N SER A 74 2.50 -7.19 -7.72
CA SER A 74 2.07 -7.86 -6.49
C SER A 74 2.82 -9.17 -6.22
N SER A 75 3.41 -9.76 -7.26
CA SER A 75 4.25 -10.97 -7.16
C SER A 75 5.75 -10.68 -7.26
N ASN A 76 6.16 -9.41 -7.41
CA ASN A 76 7.53 -9.01 -7.73
C ASN A 76 8.09 -9.71 -8.98
N PHE A 77 7.25 -9.98 -9.99
CA PHE A 77 7.63 -10.68 -11.23
C PHE A 77 8.21 -12.08 -10.96
N VAL A 78 7.73 -12.76 -9.91
CA VAL A 78 8.25 -14.05 -9.45
C VAL A 78 7.12 -15.05 -9.25
N CYS A 79 7.39 -16.33 -9.57
CA CYS A 79 6.46 -17.43 -9.37
C CYS A 79 5.90 -17.46 -7.93
N SER A 80 4.58 -17.46 -7.79
CA SER A 80 3.90 -17.49 -6.49
C SER A 80 4.06 -18.81 -5.73
N VAL A 81 4.48 -19.89 -6.41
CA VAL A 81 4.67 -21.22 -5.83
C VAL A 81 6.11 -21.41 -5.35
N CYS A 82 7.08 -21.48 -6.26
CA CYS A 82 8.49 -21.70 -5.89
C CYS A 82 9.28 -20.44 -5.56
N LYS A 83 8.70 -19.24 -5.71
CA LYS A 83 9.35 -17.96 -5.35
C LYS A 83 10.69 -17.74 -6.06
N GLY A 84 10.76 -18.15 -7.32
CA GLY A 84 11.94 -17.96 -8.18
C GLY A 84 13.02 -19.03 -8.02
N GLN A 85 12.85 -19.98 -7.10
CA GLN A 85 13.85 -21.03 -6.84
C GLN A 85 14.06 -21.99 -8.03
N LYS A 86 13.03 -22.17 -8.87
CA LYS A 86 13.09 -23.06 -10.05
C LYS A 86 13.48 -22.34 -11.35
N GLY A 87 13.71 -21.02 -11.30
CA GLY A 87 14.09 -20.22 -12.46
C GLY A 87 13.50 -18.80 -12.44
N PRO A 88 14.08 -17.88 -13.23
CA PRO A 88 13.69 -16.46 -13.25
C PRO A 88 12.51 -16.15 -14.18
N SER A 89 12.20 -17.04 -15.13
CA SER A 89 11.12 -16.83 -16.10
C SER A 89 9.75 -17.06 -15.46
N TYR A 90 8.76 -16.28 -15.89
CA TYR A 90 7.38 -16.39 -15.42
C TYR A 90 6.37 -16.31 -16.58
N ILE A 91 5.16 -16.81 -16.32
CA ILE A 91 3.99 -16.74 -17.17
C ILE A 91 2.75 -16.51 -16.31
N ILE A 92 1.75 -15.84 -16.87
CA ILE A 92 0.45 -15.65 -16.23
C ILE A 92 -0.42 -16.85 -16.54
N HIS A 93 -0.97 -17.45 -15.50
CA HIS A 93 -1.81 -18.63 -15.55
C HIS A 93 -3.19 -18.31 -14.96
N HIS A 94 -4.25 -18.82 -15.58
CA HIS A 94 -5.59 -18.79 -15.00
C HIS A 94 -5.76 -19.93 -14.01
N ILE A 95 -6.04 -19.62 -12.73
CA ILE A 95 -6.30 -20.59 -11.66
C ILE A 95 -7.42 -21.53 -12.07
N VAL A 96 -8.54 -20.97 -12.53
CA VAL A 96 -9.60 -21.71 -13.23
C VAL A 96 -9.45 -21.44 -14.71
N GLU A 97 -9.29 -22.50 -15.49
CA GLU A 97 -9.07 -22.44 -16.94
C GLU A 97 -10.03 -21.47 -17.63
N TYR A 98 -9.47 -20.54 -18.42
CA TYR A 98 -10.25 -19.54 -19.18
C TYR A 98 -11.34 -20.17 -20.05
N GLU A 99 -11.16 -21.41 -20.49
CA GLU A 99 -12.13 -22.12 -21.33
C GLU A 99 -13.43 -22.46 -20.58
N LYS A 100 -13.43 -22.44 -19.24
CA LYS A 100 -14.58 -22.73 -18.40
C LYS A 100 -15.30 -21.47 -17.92
N THR A 101 -14.58 -20.38 -17.70
CA THR A 101 -15.11 -19.18 -17.02
C THR A 101 -14.95 -17.90 -17.83
N GLN A 102 -14.04 -17.86 -18.81
CA GLN A 102 -13.60 -16.66 -19.52
C GLN A 102 -13.17 -15.51 -18.58
N ASP A 103 -12.79 -15.85 -17.34
CA ASP A 103 -12.54 -14.90 -16.27
C ASP A 103 -11.08 -14.42 -16.30
N ASN A 104 -10.88 -13.18 -16.77
CA ASN A 104 -9.60 -12.46 -16.78
C ASN A 104 -9.41 -11.56 -15.55
N THR A 105 -10.24 -11.69 -14.51
CA THR A 105 -10.09 -10.87 -13.29
C THR A 105 -8.83 -11.27 -12.52
N TYR A 106 -8.28 -10.31 -11.77
CA TYR A 106 -7.11 -10.50 -10.91
C TYR A 106 -7.20 -11.73 -10.00
N ASN A 107 -8.40 -12.03 -9.49
CA ASN A 107 -8.62 -13.15 -8.57
C ASN A 107 -8.51 -14.52 -9.24
N ASN A 108 -8.63 -14.59 -10.57
CA ASN A 108 -8.46 -15.82 -11.33
C ASN A 108 -7.07 -15.95 -11.97
N LEU A 109 -6.18 -14.98 -11.80
CA LEU A 109 -4.85 -15.01 -12.39
C LEU A 109 -3.77 -15.26 -11.34
N ILE A 110 -2.68 -15.93 -11.73
CA ILE A 110 -1.52 -16.19 -10.88
C ILE A 110 -0.25 -16.20 -11.72
N VAL A 111 0.87 -15.77 -11.14
CA VAL A 111 2.19 -15.81 -11.79
C VAL A 111 2.89 -17.10 -11.43
N LEU A 112 3.26 -17.90 -12.44
CA LEU A 112 3.96 -19.17 -12.29
C LEU A 112 5.24 -19.19 -13.14
N CYS A 113 6.26 -19.93 -12.71
CA CYS A 113 7.36 -20.29 -13.60
C CYS A 113 6.91 -21.45 -14.52
N PRO A 114 7.58 -21.68 -15.67
CA PRO A 114 7.21 -22.77 -16.57
C PRO A 114 7.12 -24.14 -15.88
N VAL A 115 8.03 -24.42 -14.94
CA VAL A 115 8.04 -25.70 -14.19
C VAL A 115 6.79 -25.87 -13.32
N ASP A 116 6.39 -24.84 -12.57
CA ASP A 116 5.20 -24.91 -11.71
C ASP A 116 3.90 -24.79 -12.50
N HIS A 117 3.93 -24.08 -13.64
CA HIS A 117 2.83 -24.06 -14.60
C HIS A 117 2.53 -25.45 -15.16
N ASP A 118 3.57 -26.18 -15.55
CA ASP A 118 3.40 -27.55 -16.04
C ASP A 118 2.82 -28.45 -14.95
N LEU A 119 3.26 -28.31 -13.69
CA LEU A 119 2.65 -29.02 -12.55
C LEU A 119 1.18 -28.64 -12.30
N ALA A 120 0.77 -27.42 -12.67
CA ALA A 120 -0.62 -27.00 -12.63
C ALA A 120 -1.47 -27.57 -13.77
N HIS A 121 -0.87 -28.11 -14.84
CA HIS A 121 -1.56 -28.77 -15.95
C HIS A 121 -1.37 -30.30 -15.98
N GLN A 122 -0.30 -30.83 -15.38
CA GLN A 122 0.01 -32.26 -15.38
C GLN A 122 -1.07 -33.05 -14.61
N GLY A 123 -1.57 -34.11 -15.25
CA GLY A 123 -2.45 -35.11 -14.64
C GLY A 123 -1.91 -36.52 -14.88
N GLY A 124 -2.04 -37.41 -13.89
CA GLY A 124 -1.50 -38.77 -13.93
C GLY A 124 -1.14 -39.31 -12.54
N LEU A 125 -0.06 -40.08 -12.44
CA LEU A 125 0.50 -40.60 -11.18
C LEU A 125 1.10 -39.51 -10.26
N THR A 126 1.43 -38.34 -10.83
CA THR A 126 1.99 -37.20 -10.10
C THR A 126 0.88 -36.27 -9.61
N LEU A 127 1.04 -35.75 -8.39
CA LEU A 127 0.08 -34.82 -7.81
C LEU A 127 0.09 -33.48 -8.57
N ARG A 128 -1.10 -33.01 -8.93
CA ARG A 128 -1.33 -31.69 -9.56
C ARG A 128 -1.45 -30.61 -8.49
N LEU A 129 -1.02 -29.39 -8.81
CA LEU A 129 -1.41 -28.21 -8.02
C LEU A 129 -2.92 -27.95 -8.18
N THR A 130 -3.65 -27.99 -7.08
CA THR A 130 -5.10 -27.72 -7.06
C THR A 130 -5.36 -26.21 -7.09
N GLU A 131 -6.56 -25.83 -7.56
CA GLU A 131 -7.01 -24.42 -7.57
C GLU A 131 -6.90 -23.78 -6.17
N SER A 132 -7.27 -24.53 -5.12
CA SER A 132 -7.15 -24.08 -3.73
C SER A 132 -5.70 -23.82 -3.31
N GLN A 133 -4.77 -24.69 -3.71
CA GLN A 133 -3.34 -24.49 -3.46
C GLN A 133 -2.80 -23.27 -4.21
N LEU A 134 -3.21 -23.06 -5.46
CA LEU A 134 -2.82 -21.88 -6.24
C LEU A 134 -3.34 -20.59 -5.59
N ARG A 135 -4.62 -20.54 -5.20
CA ARG A 135 -5.20 -19.39 -4.47
C ARG A 135 -4.46 -19.12 -3.17
N THR A 136 -4.20 -20.16 -2.38
CA THR A 136 -3.50 -20.04 -1.10
C THR A 136 -2.07 -19.53 -1.26
N THR A 137 -1.33 -20.09 -2.22
CA THR A 137 0.06 -19.69 -2.49
C THR A 137 0.16 -18.29 -3.05
N LYS A 138 -0.73 -17.89 -3.97
CA LYS A 138 -0.90 -16.52 -4.47
C LYS A 138 -1.07 -15.54 -3.31
N THR A 139 -2.12 -15.71 -2.50
CA THR A 139 -2.42 -14.79 -1.39
C THR A 139 -1.27 -14.70 -0.39
N LYS A 140 -0.67 -15.84 -0.04
CA LYS A 140 0.47 -15.87 0.89
C LYS A 140 1.70 -15.16 0.30
N TRP A 141 1.98 -15.36 -0.98
CA TRP A 141 3.13 -14.74 -1.63
C TRP A 141 2.95 -13.24 -1.80
N GLU A 142 1.79 -12.80 -2.28
CA GLU A 142 1.48 -11.37 -2.44
C GLU A 142 1.58 -10.63 -1.10
N LYS A 143 1.13 -11.26 0.00
CA LYS A 143 1.31 -10.68 1.33
C LYS A 143 2.78 -10.56 1.75
N GLN A 144 3.60 -11.57 1.42
CA GLN A 144 5.04 -11.53 1.68
C GLN A 144 5.73 -10.45 0.84
N VAL A 145 5.32 -10.28 -0.42
CA VAL A 145 5.83 -9.24 -1.33
C VAL A 145 5.45 -7.85 -0.82
N GLU A 146 4.21 -7.64 -0.39
CA GLU A 146 3.74 -6.37 0.19
C GLU A 146 4.61 -5.97 1.40
N VAL A 147 4.84 -6.90 2.34
CA VAL A 147 5.69 -6.68 3.51
C VAL A 147 7.13 -6.37 3.11
N ALA A 148 7.73 -7.20 2.24
CA ALA A 148 9.12 -7.04 1.83
C ALA A 148 9.33 -5.72 1.05
N ASN A 149 8.36 -5.31 0.23
CA ASN A 149 8.43 -4.06 -0.52
C ASN A 149 8.30 -2.84 0.40
N ALA A 150 7.41 -2.89 1.40
CA ALA A 150 7.31 -1.84 2.41
C ALA A 150 8.59 -1.72 3.26
N GLN A 151 9.17 -2.85 3.67
CA GLN A 151 10.45 -2.88 4.41
C GLN A 151 11.61 -2.34 3.58
N ARG A 152 11.71 -2.73 2.30
CA ARG A 152 12.74 -2.21 1.39
C ARG A 152 12.62 -0.69 1.20
N ALA A 153 11.40 -0.19 0.97
CA ALA A 153 11.14 1.25 0.86
C ALA A 153 11.54 1.98 2.15
N ALA A 154 11.15 1.44 3.31
CA ALA A 154 11.54 1.98 4.60
C ALA A 154 13.06 2.03 4.80
N GLN A 155 13.80 0.98 4.43
CA GLN A 155 15.26 0.97 4.55
C GLN A 155 15.94 1.99 3.64
N LEU A 156 15.35 2.29 2.48
CA LEU A 156 15.86 3.29 1.53
C LEU A 156 15.39 4.72 1.83
N ILE A 157 14.58 4.93 2.88
CA ILE A 157 13.93 6.21 3.16
C ILE A 157 13.12 6.70 1.94
N ASP A 158 12.44 5.77 1.28
CA ASP A 158 11.48 6.04 0.20
C ASP A 158 10.12 6.37 0.83
N VAL A 159 9.95 7.66 1.15
CA VAL A 159 8.78 8.23 1.84
C VAL A 159 8.11 9.27 0.95
N ASN A 160 6.87 9.65 1.27
CA ASN A 160 6.17 10.67 0.51
C ASN A 160 6.81 12.05 0.77
N ASP A 161 7.44 12.61 -0.27
CA ASP A 161 8.18 13.86 -0.22
C ASP A 161 7.29 15.06 0.17
N ASP A 162 6.00 15.02 -0.21
CA ASP A 162 5.01 16.06 0.10
C ASP A 162 4.43 15.93 1.52
N ALA A 163 4.75 14.84 2.23
CA ALA A 163 4.16 14.50 3.52
C ALA A 163 5.21 14.09 4.57
N ILE A 164 6.34 14.79 4.60
CA ILE A 164 7.29 14.78 5.71
C ILE A 164 6.80 15.77 6.78
N ASP A 165 6.29 15.23 7.89
CA ASP A 165 5.53 16.00 8.87
C ASP A 165 6.39 16.50 10.04
N TYR A 166 7.45 15.78 10.36
CA TYR A 166 8.33 16.14 11.46
C TYR A 166 9.77 15.73 11.16
N VAL A 167 10.71 16.63 11.44
CA VAL A 167 12.14 16.41 11.27
C VAL A 167 12.89 16.90 12.50
N ASN A 168 13.47 15.99 13.28
CA ASN A 168 14.32 16.36 14.41
C ASN A 168 15.69 16.82 13.92
N VAL A 169 15.76 18.06 13.44
CA VAL A 169 16.93 18.69 12.83
C VAL A 169 18.19 18.47 13.67
N LYS A 170 18.14 18.84 14.96
CA LYS A 170 19.28 18.72 15.87
C LYS A 170 19.76 17.28 15.97
N ARG A 171 18.83 16.32 16.09
CA ARG A 171 19.21 14.91 16.26
C ARG A 171 19.79 14.29 14.98
N ILE A 172 19.29 14.69 13.81
CA ILE A 172 19.83 14.25 12.52
C ILE A 172 21.24 14.82 12.32
N GLU A 173 21.45 16.11 12.61
CA GLU A 173 22.77 16.75 12.50
C GLU A 173 23.79 16.15 13.47
N GLU A 174 23.42 15.95 14.74
CA GLU A 174 24.25 15.26 15.73
C GLU A 174 24.65 13.86 15.26
N LEU A 175 23.69 13.13 14.68
CA LEU A 175 23.93 11.79 14.15
C LEU A 175 24.90 11.83 12.96
N CYS A 176 24.72 12.79 12.05
CA CYS A 176 25.62 13.01 10.94
C CYS A 176 27.05 13.30 11.42
N VAL A 177 27.22 14.23 12.37
CA VAL A 177 28.54 14.55 12.94
C VAL A 177 29.15 13.33 13.62
N ARG A 178 28.37 12.54 14.34
CA ARG A 178 28.89 11.33 15.01
C ARG A 178 29.40 10.29 14.01
N LEU A 179 28.62 10.02 12.96
CA LEU A 179 28.90 8.99 11.95
C LEU A 179 29.95 9.42 10.93
N PHE A 180 29.87 10.67 10.45
CA PHE A 180 30.65 11.18 9.33
C PHE A 180 31.67 12.26 9.71
N LYS A 181 31.76 12.63 11.00
CA LYS A 181 32.62 13.72 11.54
C LYS A 181 32.28 15.12 11.04
N LYS A 182 31.23 15.27 10.22
CA LYS A 182 30.67 16.51 9.70
C LYS A 182 29.22 16.30 9.29
N ILE A 183 28.49 17.38 9.00
CA ILE A 183 27.20 17.29 8.30
C ILE A 183 27.48 17.14 6.80
N PRO A 184 27.09 16.02 6.17
CA PRO A 184 27.31 15.83 4.75
C PRO A 184 26.62 16.90 3.90
N GLN A 185 27.14 17.08 2.68
CA GLN A 185 26.45 17.93 1.71
C GLN A 185 25.35 17.12 1.04
N THR A 186 24.29 17.83 0.66
CA THR A 186 23.15 17.33 -0.11
C THR A 186 23.03 18.14 -1.38
N THR A 187 22.13 17.74 -2.27
CA THR A 187 21.82 18.52 -3.48
C THR A 187 21.31 19.93 -3.17
N LEU A 188 20.76 20.16 -1.98
CA LEU A 188 20.15 21.43 -1.56
C LEU A 188 21.06 22.31 -0.69
N THR A 189 22.22 21.82 -0.26
CA THR A 189 23.04 22.53 0.74
C THR A 189 23.50 23.91 0.27
N ALA A 190 23.84 24.07 -1.01
CA ALA A 190 24.26 25.37 -1.55
C ALA A 190 23.11 26.40 -1.56
N SER A 191 21.90 25.96 -1.95
CA SER A 191 20.70 26.81 -1.96
C SER A 191 20.32 27.23 -0.54
N LEU A 192 20.28 26.29 0.40
CA LEU A 192 19.92 26.56 1.80
C LEU A 192 20.95 27.44 2.52
N ARG A 193 22.24 27.33 2.20
CA ARG A 193 23.26 28.28 2.68
C ARG A 193 23.05 29.68 2.12
N SER A 194 22.72 29.78 0.84
CA SER A 194 22.45 31.08 0.19
C SER A 194 21.22 31.77 0.78
N ALA A 195 20.24 30.99 1.24
CA ALA A 195 19.05 31.48 1.96
C ALA A 195 19.31 31.76 3.46
N GLY A 196 20.51 31.51 3.99
CA GLY A 196 20.82 31.68 5.41
C GLY A 196 20.23 30.63 6.35
N ILE A 197 19.56 29.60 5.81
CA ILE A 197 18.96 28.50 6.60
C ILE A 197 20.05 27.61 7.20
N LEU A 198 21.13 27.39 6.46
CA LEU A 198 22.30 26.65 6.93
C LEU A 198 23.50 27.58 7.11
N GLY A 199 24.22 27.41 8.21
CA GLY A 199 25.48 28.09 8.46
C GLY A 199 26.64 27.55 7.61
N ALA A 200 27.82 28.13 7.79
CA ALA A 200 29.05 27.73 7.08
C ALA A 200 29.39 26.24 7.29
N GLY A 201 29.18 25.72 8.50
CA GLY A 201 29.37 24.31 8.85
C GLY A 201 28.31 23.36 8.28
N GLY A 202 27.26 23.88 7.62
CA GLY A 202 26.13 23.10 7.13
C GLY A 202 25.07 22.77 8.19
N SER A 203 25.20 23.32 9.40
CA SER A 203 24.20 23.19 10.47
C SER A 203 23.08 24.21 10.33
N PHE A 204 21.89 23.85 10.78
CA PHE A 204 20.71 24.70 10.80
C PHE A 204 20.87 25.91 11.70
N ASP A 205 20.63 27.10 11.15
CA ASP A 205 20.57 28.34 11.91
C ASP A 205 19.13 28.63 12.34
N GLN A 206 18.72 27.98 13.42
CA GLN A 206 17.37 28.16 13.98
C GLN A 206 17.06 29.63 14.28
N LYS A 207 18.03 30.39 14.81
CA LYS A 207 17.82 31.78 15.17
C LYS A 207 17.55 32.61 13.93
N TYR A 208 18.39 32.48 12.90
CA TYR A 208 18.21 33.19 11.64
C TYR A 208 16.84 32.89 11.02
N VAL A 209 16.48 31.61 10.96
CA VAL A 209 15.19 31.16 10.41
C VAL A 209 14.02 31.77 11.18
N GLN A 210 14.04 31.71 12.51
CA GLN A 210 12.98 32.27 13.36
C GLN A 210 12.83 33.78 13.20
N THR A 211 13.93 34.51 13.04
CA THR A 211 13.89 35.98 13.02
C THR A 211 13.67 36.58 11.63
N HIS A 212 14.06 35.89 10.56
CA HIS A 212 14.07 36.46 9.21
C HIS A 212 13.16 35.74 8.20
N LEU A 213 12.85 34.46 8.42
CA LEU A 213 12.14 33.65 7.41
C LEU A 213 10.76 33.15 7.90
N SER A 214 10.65 32.81 9.19
CA SER A 214 9.42 32.27 9.76
C SER A 214 8.31 33.31 9.86
N GLY A 215 7.09 32.91 9.51
CA GLY A 215 5.85 33.67 9.78
C GLY A 215 5.44 33.75 11.25
N GLY A 216 6.15 33.05 12.15
CA GLY A 216 5.99 33.17 13.61
C GLY A 216 4.91 32.28 14.24
N ARG A 217 4.07 31.57 13.46
CA ARG A 217 3.11 30.59 14.02
C ARG A 217 3.80 29.30 14.48
N TYR A 218 4.87 28.91 13.80
CA TYR A 218 5.75 27.79 14.10
C TYR A 218 7.08 28.01 13.33
N LEU A 219 8.12 27.23 13.64
CA LEU A 219 9.47 27.48 13.11
C LEU A 219 9.53 27.56 11.58
N PHE A 220 8.87 26.64 10.89
CA PHE A 220 8.91 26.53 9.42
C PHE A 220 7.73 27.22 8.71
N ASP A 221 7.04 28.15 9.39
CA ASP A 221 5.89 28.85 8.80
C ASP A 221 6.29 29.69 7.57
N TYR A 222 5.72 29.36 6.41
CA TYR A 222 6.02 29.93 5.08
C TYR A 222 7.43 29.69 4.52
N ILE A 223 8.16 28.70 5.05
CA ILE A 223 9.46 28.33 4.49
C ILE A 223 9.24 27.35 3.32
N THR A 224 9.92 27.61 2.20
CA THR A 224 9.71 26.89 0.93
C THR A 224 11.01 26.54 0.22
N HIS A 225 12.10 26.34 0.98
CA HIS A 225 13.43 26.10 0.42
C HIS A 225 13.79 24.61 0.33
N GLN A 226 12.80 23.71 0.45
CA GLN A 226 12.97 22.26 0.40
C GLN A 226 13.80 21.71 1.56
N GLU A 227 13.70 22.33 2.73
CA GLU A 227 14.38 21.89 3.96
C GLU A 227 13.99 20.46 4.35
N THR A 228 12.75 20.02 4.11
CA THR A 228 12.30 18.63 4.32
C THR A 228 13.12 17.64 3.50
N GLU A 229 13.31 17.93 2.20
CA GLU A 229 14.10 17.10 1.29
C GLU A 229 15.58 17.07 1.67
N HIS A 230 16.12 18.19 2.15
CA HIS A 230 17.49 18.23 2.68
C HIS A 230 17.69 17.22 3.81
N TYR A 231 16.81 17.21 4.81
CA TYR A 231 16.92 16.26 5.92
C TYR A 231 16.53 14.84 5.55
N LYS A 232 15.68 14.63 4.54
CA LYS A 232 15.45 13.31 3.93
C LYS A 232 16.76 12.76 3.35
N GLN A 233 17.47 13.54 2.54
CA GLN A 233 18.77 13.15 1.96
C GLN A 233 19.83 12.88 3.03
N LEU A 234 19.86 13.65 4.12
CA LEU A 234 20.74 13.35 5.26
C LEU A 234 20.38 12.01 5.93
N THR A 235 19.08 11.74 6.11
CA THR A 235 18.60 10.47 6.68
C THR A 235 18.91 9.29 5.77
N GLN A 236 18.82 9.46 4.44
CA GLN A 236 19.26 8.47 3.45
C GLN A 236 20.76 8.17 3.58
N GLN A 237 21.60 9.21 3.73
CA GLN A 237 23.02 9.01 3.96
C GLN A 237 23.29 8.27 5.28
N ILE A 238 22.57 8.60 6.36
CA ILE A 238 22.64 7.87 7.63
C ILE A 238 22.30 6.39 7.44
N ALA A 239 21.25 6.08 6.66
CA ALA A 239 20.80 4.72 6.39
C ALA A 239 21.84 3.87 5.63
N THR A 240 22.76 4.50 4.87
CA THR A 240 23.86 3.76 4.21
C THR A 240 24.88 3.14 5.17
N VAL A 241 24.98 3.67 6.40
CA VAL A 241 25.95 3.22 7.41
C VAL A 241 25.29 2.80 8.74
N THR A 242 23.96 2.88 8.81
CA THR A 242 23.18 2.55 10.01
C THR A 242 22.08 1.60 9.64
N ASN A 243 22.01 0.46 10.33
CA ASN A 243 20.89 -0.45 10.18
C ASN A 243 19.68 0.08 10.95
N PHE A 244 18.57 0.33 10.26
CA PHE A 244 17.27 0.60 10.88
C PHE A 244 16.47 -0.69 10.95
N ILE A 245 16.28 -1.19 12.17
CA ILE A 245 15.48 -2.41 12.38
C ILE A 245 13.97 -2.11 12.23
N ASP A 246 13.20 -3.09 11.78
CA ASP A 246 11.73 -2.99 11.77
C ASP A 246 11.19 -3.19 13.20
N LEU A 247 10.65 -2.12 13.79
CA LEU A 247 10.17 -2.15 15.16
C LEU A 247 8.90 -2.98 15.32
N ASP A 248 8.05 -3.08 14.30
CA ASP A 248 6.84 -3.91 14.35
C ASP A 248 7.20 -5.39 14.25
N GLU A 249 8.14 -5.75 13.37
CA GLU A 249 8.69 -7.11 13.29
C GLU A 249 9.36 -7.52 14.61
N THR A 250 10.20 -6.63 15.15
CA THR A 250 10.86 -6.84 16.45
C THR A 250 9.82 -7.01 17.56
N ALA A 251 8.74 -6.24 17.55
CA ALA A 251 7.64 -6.38 18.50
C ALA A 251 6.87 -7.70 18.35
N ASN A 252 6.74 -8.23 17.13
CA ASN A 252 6.12 -9.52 16.88
C ASN A 252 7.00 -10.69 17.35
N ALA A 253 8.33 -10.51 17.36
CA ALA A 253 9.27 -11.48 17.94
C ALA A 253 9.24 -11.52 19.50
N GLY A 254 8.58 -10.55 20.14
CA GLY A 254 8.29 -10.55 21.57
C GLY A 254 9.18 -9.61 22.40
N HIS A 255 8.93 -9.58 23.71
CA HIS A 255 9.55 -8.61 24.63
C HIS A 255 11.08 -8.66 24.62
N SER A 256 11.69 -9.87 24.65
CA SER A 256 13.15 -10.00 24.68
C SER A 256 13.82 -9.42 23.44
N ALA A 257 13.21 -9.59 22.26
CA ALA A 257 13.70 -9.00 21.02
C ALA A 257 13.57 -7.47 21.05
N LEU A 258 12.44 -6.95 21.53
CA LEU A 258 12.28 -5.50 21.75
C LEU A 258 13.31 -4.97 22.74
N LYS A 259 13.56 -5.66 23.85
CA LYS A 259 14.54 -5.21 24.85
C LYS A 259 15.94 -5.11 24.26
N ALA A 260 16.32 -6.07 23.41
CA ALA A 260 17.60 -6.03 22.69
C ALA A 260 17.72 -4.86 21.69
N SER A 261 16.61 -4.25 21.28
CA SER A 261 16.62 -3.08 20.40
C SER A 261 16.93 -1.77 21.11
N GLU A 262 17.03 -1.71 22.44
CA GLU A 262 17.43 -0.50 23.15
C GLU A 262 18.77 0.03 22.62
N GLY A 263 18.84 1.34 22.37
CA GLY A 263 20.02 2.00 21.80
C GLY A 263 20.19 1.81 20.29
N HIS A 264 19.33 1.02 19.63
CA HIS A 264 19.37 0.81 18.18
C HIS A 264 18.41 1.76 17.44
N TYR A 265 18.76 2.04 16.19
CA TYR A 265 17.91 2.77 15.27
C TYR A 265 16.87 1.84 14.68
N ALA A 266 15.64 2.33 14.59
CA ALA A 266 14.50 1.55 14.11
C ALA A 266 13.59 2.40 13.23
N PHE A 267 12.83 1.74 12.36
CA PHE A 267 11.67 2.33 11.71
C PHE A 267 10.39 1.62 12.18
N PHE A 268 9.27 2.33 12.13
CA PHE A 268 7.95 1.78 12.40
C PHE A 268 6.96 2.25 11.34
N ILE A 269 6.15 1.34 10.80
CA ILE A 269 5.04 1.66 9.89
C ILE A 269 3.72 1.24 10.53
N GLY A 270 2.84 2.21 10.80
CA GLY A 270 1.55 1.93 11.39
C GLY A 270 0.68 3.17 11.62
N GLY A 271 -0.58 2.92 11.98
CA GLY A 271 -1.51 3.98 12.39
C GLY A 271 -1.22 4.41 13.83
N VAL A 272 -0.83 5.66 14.01
CA VAL A 272 -0.49 6.24 15.32
C VAL A 272 -1.45 7.38 15.65
N CYS A 273 -1.54 7.69 16.94
CA CYS A 273 -2.41 8.74 17.48
C CYS A 273 -1.58 9.76 18.25
N ALA A 274 -1.88 11.04 18.07
CA ALA A 274 -1.39 12.12 18.90
C ALA A 274 -2.48 13.20 19.04
N LYS A 275 -2.33 14.04 20.07
CA LYS A 275 -3.01 15.33 20.14
C LYS A 275 -2.09 16.38 19.51
N GLY A 276 -2.63 17.18 18.60
CA GLY A 276 -1.86 18.26 17.97
C GLY A 276 -1.48 19.34 18.98
N PRO A 277 -0.40 20.11 18.72
CA PRO A 277 -0.05 21.25 19.54
C PRO A 277 -1.01 22.41 19.29
N ASP A 278 -1.19 23.27 20.29
CA ASP A 278 -1.86 24.55 20.09
C ASP A 278 -0.93 25.51 19.34
N LEU A 279 -1.53 26.43 18.57
CA LEU A 279 -0.83 27.49 17.85
C LEU A 279 -0.98 28.84 18.56
N PRO A 280 0.05 29.71 18.56
CA PRO A 280 1.38 29.50 17.96
C PRO A 280 2.26 28.53 18.78
N ILE A 281 3.16 27.82 18.08
CA ILE A 281 4.17 26.96 18.72
C ILE A 281 5.30 27.87 19.23
N THR A 282 5.51 27.85 20.54
CA THR A 282 6.48 28.66 21.26
C THR A 282 7.39 27.77 22.09
N ALA A 283 8.42 28.36 22.73
CA ALA A 283 9.30 27.62 23.65
C ALA A 283 8.56 27.03 24.87
N SER A 284 7.37 27.53 25.21
CA SER A 284 6.51 27.00 26.28
C SER A 284 5.51 25.94 25.81
N THR A 285 5.39 25.69 24.51
CA THR A 285 4.46 24.68 24.00
C THR A 285 4.91 23.29 24.46
N PRO A 286 4.03 22.48 25.08
CA PRO A 286 4.38 21.17 25.58
C PRO A 286 4.76 20.21 24.44
N THR A 287 5.55 19.19 24.76
CA THR A 287 5.90 18.14 23.81
C THR A 287 4.67 17.35 23.37
N ILE A 288 4.70 16.83 22.15
CA ILE A 288 3.64 15.99 21.61
C ILE A 288 3.98 14.53 21.91
N LEU A 289 3.04 13.82 22.53
CA LEU A 289 3.11 12.37 22.72
C LEU A 289 2.38 11.65 21.58
N LEU A 290 3.16 11.19 20.61
CA LEU A 290 2.69 10.30 19.55
C LEU A 290 2.79 8.86 20.03
N HIS A 291 1.74 8.06 19.82
CA HIS A 291 1.76 6.69 20.29
C HIS A 291 1.05 5.70 19.37
N TYR A 292 1.48 4.45 19.48
CA TYR A 292 0.86 3.26 18.92
C TYR A 292 0.49 2.31 20.06
N SER A 293 -0.70 1.71 20.02
CA SER A 293 -1.15 0.75 21.04
C SER A 293 -1.80 -0.47 20.40
N ARG A 294 -1.46 -1.66 20.93
CA ARG A 294 -2.17 -2.94 20.72
C ARG A 294 -2.14 -3.76 22.02
N LYS A 295 -2.88 -4.87 22.09
CA LYS A 295 -3.20 -5.65 23.31
C LYS A 295 -2.06 -5.83 24.33
N HIS A 296 -0.80 -5.94 23.91
CA HIS A 296 0.37 -6.12 24.80
C HIS A 296 1.58 -5.24 24.45
N LEU A 297 1.36 -4.16 23.70
CA LEU A 297 2.45 -3.29 23.24
C LEU A 297 1.96 -1.85 23.18
N ARG A 298 2.78 -0.95 23.69
CA ARG A 298 2.64 0.48 23.51
C ARG A 298 3.99 1.05 23.05
N ILE A 299 3.98 1.82 21.98
CA ILE A 299 5.16 2.53 21.49
C ILE A 299 4.88 4.02 21.58
N GLU A 300 5.79 4.77 22.16
CA GLU A 300 5.68 6.21 22.39
C GLU A 300 6.85 6.95 21.77
N TRP A 301 6.53 8.02 21.04
CA TRP A 301 7.47 8.99 20.51
C TRP A 301 7.17 10.36 21.11
N ILE A 302 8.20 10.99 21.66
CA ILE A 302 8.12 12.35 22.20
C ILE A 302 8.68 13.30 21.16
N LEU A 303 7.84 14.20 20.67
CA LEU A 303 8.19 15.17 19.63
C LEU A 303 8.28 16.56 20.25
N ASP A 304 9.27 17.33 19.80
CA ASP A 304 9.32 18.76 20.07
C ASP A 304 8.52 19.50 18.99
N PRO A 305 7.38 20.13 19.31
CA PRO A 305 6.48 20.73 18.32
C PRO A 305 7.17 21.79 17.45
N ILE A 306 8.29 22.37 17.90
CA ILE A 306 9.02 23.37 17.11
C ILE A 306 9.52 22.84 15.76
N PHE A 307 9.68 21.51 15.63
CA PHE A 307 10.19 20.86 14.42
C PHE A 307 9.09 20.32 13.49
N MET A 308 7.86 20.77 13.67
CA MET A 308 6.77 20.51 12.74
C MET A 308 6.98 21.28 11.42
N MET A 309 6.86 20.58 10.29
CA MET A 309 7.30 21.13 9.00
C MET A 309 6.25 22.02 8.30
N SER A 310 4.96 21.84 8.61
CA SER A 310 3.89 22.62 7.96
C SER A 310 2.60 22.64 8.77
N MET A 311 1.67 23.53 8.41
CA MET A 311 0.29 23.51 8.92
C MET A 311 -0.41 22.18 8.65
N SER A 312 -0.23 21.60 7.46
CA SER A 312 -0.80 20.29 7.13
C SER A 312 -0.21 19.20 8.03
N ALA A 313 1.09 19.26 8.33
CA ALA A 313 1.72 18.34 9.27
C ALA A 313 1.14 18.47 10.69
N ILE A 314 0.92 19.70 11.17
CA ILE A 314 0.31 19.98 12.48
C ILE A 314 -1.09 19.36 12.56
N THR A 315 -1.92 19.60 11.55
CA THR A 315 -3.27 19.02 11.47
C THR A 315 -3.23 17.49 11.39
N ARG A 316 -2.36 16.91 10.54
CA ARG A 316 -2.24 15.45 10.39
C ARG A 316 -1.71 14.77 11.65
N ILE A 317 -0.75 15.35 12.36
CA ILE A 317 -0.27 14.76 13.62
C ILE A 317 -1.36 14.78 14.69
N GLY A 318 -2.25 15.78 14.70
CA GLY A 318 -3.34 15.88 15.68
C GLY A 318 -4.48 14.88 15.56
N GLY A 319 -4.33 13.81 14.76
CA GLY A 319 -5.35 12.80 14.56
C GLY A 319 -4.78 11.37 14.57
N LYS A 320 -5.56 10.44 14.01
CA LYS A 320 -5.15 9.05 13.79
C LYS A 320 -4.71 8.90 12.33
N ASN A 321 -3.41 8.82 12.10
CA ASN A 321 -2.83 8.76 10.75
C ASN A 321 -1.79 7.67 10.64
N ARG A 322 -1.60 7.14 9.42
CA ARG A 322 -0.55 6.18 9.12
C ARG A 322 0.74 6.92 8.84
N TYR A 323 1.79 6.55 9.57
CA TYR A 323 3.12 7.11 9.39
C TYR A 323 4.17 6.01 9.25
N ILE A 324 5.28 6.39 8.62
CA ILE A 324 6.59 5.80 8.82
C ILE A 324 7.39 6.70 9.76
N ILE A 325 7.94 6.12 10.81
CA ILE A 325 8.67 6.84 11.86
C ILE A 325 10.07 6.24 11.98
N TYR A 326 11.10 7.01 11.64
CA TYR A 326 12.50 6.67 11.92
C TYR A 326 12.86 7.20 13.29
N CYS A 327 13.44 6.35 14.14
CA CYS A 327 13.66 6.68 15.53
C CYS A 327 14.86 5.95 16.13
N LEU A 328 15.28 6.42 17.30
CA LEU A 328 16.20 5.72 18.20
C LEU A 328 15.38 5.14 19.35
N VAL A 329 15.43 3.82 19.54
CA VAL A 329 14.79 3.17 20.68
C VAL A 329 15.56 3.55 21.95
N ARG A 330 14.87 4.17 22.91
CA ARG A 330 15.47 4.66 24.15
C ARG A 330 15.32 3.65 25.27
N THR A 331 14.09 3.28 25.58
CA THR A 331 13.80 2.31 26.63
C THR A 331 12.70 1.36 26.19
N VAL A 332 12.78 0.15 26.72
CA VAL A 332 11.82 -0.93 26.60
C VAL A 332 11.60 -1.50 27.99
N GLU A 333 10.38 -1.36 28.48
CA GLU A 333 9.99 -1.69 29.84
C GLU A 333 8.77 -2.62 29.79
N LEU A 334 8.78 -3.68 30.61
CA LEU A 334 7.58 -4.49 30.83
C LEU A 334 6.81 -3.88 32.01
N GLN A 335 5.59 -3.43 31.76
CA GLN A 335 4.72 -2.86 32.79
C GLN A 335 4.02 -3.97 33.58
N ALA A 336 3.48 -3.59 34.76
CA ALA A 336 2.81 -4.51 35.68
C ALA A 336 1.58 -5.19 35.06
N ASP A 337 0.93 -4.54 34.09
CA ASP A 337 -0.20 -5.05 33.31
C ASP A 337 0.22 -5.98 32.15
N LYS A 338 1.51 -6.35 32.07
CA LYS A 338 2.12 -7.14 30.99
C LYS A 338 2.14 -6.43 29.63
N VAL A 339 1.96 -5.12 29.59
CA VAL A 339 2.19 -4.32 28.37
C VAL A 339 3.68 -4.00 28.26
N THR A 340 4.27 -4.29 27.10
CA THR A 340 5.62 -3.79 26.80
C THR A 340 5.51 -2.35 26.34
N LEU A 341 6.09 -1.41 27.09
CA LEU A 341 6.20 -0.01 26.72
C LEU A 341 7.57 0.24 26.07
N VAL A 342 7.54 0.75 24.84
CA VAL A 342 8.72 1.20 24.11
C VAL A 342 8.69 2.72 24.04
N ARG A 343 9.73 3.39 24.52
CA ARG A 343 9.93 4.83 24.32
C ARG A 343 11.02 5.05 23.29
N ALA A 344 10.74 5.87 22.29
CA ALA A 344 11.66 6.16 21.21
C ALA A 344 11.76 7.66 20.92
N SER A 345 12.92 8.09 20.45
CA SER A 345 13.13 9.47 19.99
C SER A 345 13.04 9.52 18.47
N PRO A 346 12.06 10.23 17.89
CA PRO A 346 11.93 10.33 16.45
C PRO A 346 13.06 11.17 15.83
N LEU A 347 13.50 10.74 14.66
CA LEU A 347 14.39 11.46 13.75
C LEU A 347 13.57 12.12 12.64
N LEU A 348 12.73 11.33 11.97
CA LEU A 348 11.93 11.74 10.81
C LEU A 348 10.59 11.00 10.87
N ILE A 349 9.50 11.73 10.62
CA ILE A 349 8.15 11.19 10.53
C ILE A 349 7.55 11.66 9.20
N ALA A 350 7.07 10.71 8.41
CA ALA A 350 6.47 10.98 7.12
C ALA A 350 5.34 9.99 6.81
N GLN A 351 4.55 10.26 5.77
CA GLN A 351 3.69 9.23 5.21
C GLN A 351 4.51 8.23 4.38
N PRO A 352 4.25 6.92 4.51
CA PRO A 352 4.97 5.92 3.73
C PRO A 352 4.51 5.91 2.26
N ASN A 353 5.42 5.75 1.30
CA ASN A 353 5.07 5.47 -0.11
C ASN A 353 4.57 4.03 -0.29
N LYS A 354 5.07 3.10 0.52
CA LYS A 354 4.66 1.69 0.54
C LYS A 354 4.38 1.24 1.96
N TRP A 355 3.25 0.58 2.16
CA TRP A 355 2.86 0.07 3.47
C TRP A 355 2.04 -1.21 3.33
N VAL A 356 1.89 -1.90 4.45
CA VAL A 356 1.06 -3.09 4.56
C VAL A 356 -0.31 -2.68 5.11
N HIS A 357 -1.40 -3.04 4.43
CA HIS A 357 -2.73 -2.92 5.02
C HIS A 357 -2.87 -3.94 6.17
N LYS A 358 -2.97 -3.42 7.40
CA LYS A 358 -3.10 -4.20 8.65
C LYS A 358 -4.54 -4.23 9.19
N THR A 359 -5.47 -3.51 8.55
CA THR A 359 -6.89 -3.55 8.89
C THR A 359 -7.51 -4.83 8.30
N PRO A 360 -8.04 -5.75 9.12
CA PRO A 360 -8.74 -6.93 8.60
C PRO A 360 -10.00 -6.51 7.84
N ALA A 361 -10.37 -7.24 6.78
CA ALA A 361 -11.55 -6.95 5.95
C ALA A 361 -12.85 -6.77 6.78
N ILE A 362 -12.98 -7.52 7.87
CA ILE A 362 -14.11 -7.46 8.81
C ILE A 362 -14.29 -6.07 9.46
N ALA A 363 -13.19 -5.31 9.64
CA ALA A 363 -13.29 -3.95 10.17
C ALA A 363 -13.82 -2.95 9.13
N TYR A 364 -13.59 -3.20 7.84
CA TYR A 364 -14.22 -2.42 6.77
C TYR A 364 -15.72 -2.73 6.66
N GLU A 365 -16.12 -4.00 6.82
CA GLU A 365 -17.54 -4.40 6.85
C GLU A 365 -18.30 -3.74 8.01
N ARG A 366 -17.67 -3.57 9.19
CA ARG A 366 -18.27 -2.84 10.31
C ARG A 366 -18.39 -1.33 10.08
N GLN A 367 -17.36 -0.71 9.48
CA GLN A 367 -17.44 0.71 9.12
C GLN A 367 -18.50 0.97 8.03
N TYR A 368 -18.67 0.04 7.09
CA TYR A 368 -19.74 0.13 6.08
C TYR A 368 -21.13 -0.07 6.68
N ALA A 369 -21.27 -0.93 7.70
CA ALA A 369 -22.54 -1.10 8.41
C ALA A 369 -22.94 0.18 9.18
N GLU A 370 -21.98 0.86 9.82
CA GLU A 370 -22.21 2.15 10.49
C GLU A 370 -22.65 3.25 9.50
N TYR A 371 -22.08 3.29 8.29
CA TYR A 371 -22.50 4.22 7.24
C TYR A 371 -23.91 3.95 6.69
N ILE A 372 -24.32 2.68 6.64
CA ILE A 372 -25.68 2.31 6.20
C ILE A 372 -26.71 2.64 7.28
N ASP A 373 -26.36 2.49 8.56
CA ASP A 373 -27.27 2.82 9.66
C ASP A 373 -27.47 4.35 9.82
N ASP A 374 -26.46 5.17 9.52
CA ASP A 374 -26.57 6.64 9.58
C ASP A 374 -27.36 7.25 8.40
N ASP A 375 -27.39 6.61 7.22
CA ASP A 375 -28.19 7.05 6.05
C ASP A 375 -29.69 6.66 6.14
N PHE A 376 -30.14 6.03 7.25
CA PHE A 376 -31.56 5.69 7.51
C PHE A 376 -32.23 6.58 8.56
N LEU A 377 -31.58 7.67 8.98
CA LEU A 377 -32.18 8.73 9.80
C LEU A 377 -32.28 10.02 9.00
N ASP A 378 -32.88 9.95 7.80
CA ASP A 378 -33.43 11.16 7.19
C ASP A 378 -34.78 11.49 7.86
N ASP A 379 -34.78 12.66 8.47
CA ASP A 379 -35.88 13.36 9.13
C ASP A 379 -37.11 13.50 8.22
N ASP A 380 -38.00 12.52 8.21
CA ASP A 380 -39.41 12.74 7.88
C ASP A 380 -40.20 13.02 9.18
N ALA A 381 -39.94 14.20 9.77
CA ALA A 381 -40.71 14.73 10.88
C ALA A 381 -41.26 16.13 10.54
N ASP A 382 -42.52 16.11 10.10
CA ASP A 382 -43.55 17.13 10.35
C ASP A 382 -43.25 18.60 10.00
N ASP A 383 -43.51 18.96 8.73
CA ASP A 383 -43.97 20.30 8.37
C ASP A 383 -45.36 20.23 7.70
N ALA A 384 -46.37 19.86 8.50
CA ALA A 384 -47.78 20.08 8.17
C ALA A 384 -48.28 21.34 8.90
N GLN A 385 -48.09 22.50 8.29
CA GLN A 385 -48.75 23.73 8.76
C GLN A 385 -50.27 23.67 8.49
N PRO A 386 -51.13 23.95 9.49
CA PRO A 386 -52.53 24.22 9.22
C PRO A 386 -52.70 25.70 8.84
N GLY A 387 -53.20 25.93 7.63
CA GLY A 387 -53.67 27.24 7.20
C GLY A 387 -54.87 27.71 8.04
N GLY A 388 -54.76 28.89 8.63
CA GLY A 388 -55.82 29.59 9.34
C GLY A 388 -55.88 31.05 8.90
N ALA A 389 -57.02 31.45 8.35
CA ALA A 389 -57.32 32.74 7.78
C ALA A 389 -57.76 33.80 8.82
N GLY A 390 -57.60 35.08 8.45
CA GLY A 390 -58.33 36.25 9.00
C GLY A 390 -57.86 36.73 10.39
N ASP A 391 -57.89 38.00 10.76
CA ASP A 391 -58.51 39.17 10.16
C ASP A 391 -57.95 40.44 10.85
N ALA A 392 -58.10 41.55 10.13
CA ALA A 392 -58.28 42.94 10.54
C ALA A 392 -57.82 43.49 11.93
N ALA A 393 -57.12 44.64 11.81
CA ALA A 393 -57.43 45.92 12.46
C ALA A 393 -56.83 46.29 13.85
N GLN A 394 -56.27 47.52 13.81
CA GLN A 394 -55.87 48.47 14.84
C GLN A 394 -54.45 48.38 15.41
#